data_AF-A0A7V1PYH4-F1
#
_entry.id   AF-A0A7V1PYH4-F1
#
_cell.length_a   1.000
_cell.length_b   1.000
_cell.length_c   1.000
_cell.angle_alpha   90.00
_cell.angle_beta   90.00
_cell.angle_gamma   90.00
#
_symmetry.space_group_name_H-M   'P 1'
#
loop_
_entity.id
_entity.type
_entity.pdbx_description
1 polymer ?
#
loop_
_entity_poly.entity_id
_entity_poly.type
_entity_poly.pdbx_seq_one_letter_code
_entity_poly.pdbx_strand_id
1 'polypeptide(L)' 'MKTSHFQKYIFWSYKKNADLPDEVVVSNVLKFGEIKDLLTLRELYTKQQLLNIIEKLSLKEDKRLFFFKKVIL' A
#
# COMPACT_ATOMS: atom_id res chain seq x y z
N MET A 1 -3.34 -3.68 10.39
CA MET A 1 -3.62 -2.24 10.24
C MET A 1 -5.06 -1.97 9.84
N LYS A 2 -5.67 -0.92 10.43
CA LYS A 2 -7.02 -0.46 10.07
C LYS A 2 -7.04 0.17 8.68
N THR A 3 -7.96 -0.28 7.83
CA THR A 3 -8.14 0.24 6.45
C THR A 3 -8.77 1.63 6.38
N SER A 4 -9.15 2.23 7.51
CA SER A 4 -9.86 3.52 7.57
C SER A 4 -9.05 4.72 7.09
N HIS A 5 -7.73 4.58 6.96
CA HIS A 5 -6.83 5.64 6.47
C HIS A 5 -6.84 5.79 4.93
N PHE A 6 -7.45 4.84 4.22
CA PHE A 6 -7.40 4.74 2.76
C PHE A 6 -8.79 4.83 2.15
N GLN A 7 -8.86 5.14 0.86
CA GLN A 7 -10.13 5.21 0.16
C GLN A 7 -10.87 3.85 0.17
N LYS A 8 -12.18 3.88 0.46
CA LYS A 8 -13.00 2.68 0.69
C LYS A 8 -12.98 1.69 -0.48
N TYR A 9 -12.87 2.17 -1.71
CA TYR A 9 -12.89 1.28 -2.88
C TYR A 9 -11.65 0.37 -2.96
N ILE A 10 -10.51 0.76 -2.36
CA ILE A 10 -9.30 -0.07 -2.30
C ILE A 10 -9.57 -1.37 -1.53
N PHE A 11 -10.48 -1.30 -0.54
CA PHE A 11 -10.85 -2.39 0.35
C PHE A 11 -12.33 -2.77 0.21
N TRP A 12 -12.92 -2.60 -0.98
CA TRP A 12 -14.36 -2.80 -1.23
C TRP A 12 -14.88 -4.20 -0.84
N SER A 13 -14.04 -5.23 -0.92
CA SER A 13 -14.35 -6.61 -0.51
C SER A 13 -14.25 -6.85 1.01
N TYR A 14 -13.74 -5.87 1.77
CA TYR A 14 -13.51 -5.98 3.21
C TYR A 14 -14.48 -5.09 4.00
N LYS A 15 -14.67 -5.45 5.28
CA LYS A 15 -15.44 -4.61 6.21
C LYS A 15 -14.77 -3.24 6.34
N LYS A 16 -15.57 -2.17 6.53
CA LYS A 16 -15.12 -0.76 6.55
C LYS A 16 -13.95 -0.47 7.51
N ASN A 17 -13.81 -1.27 8.57
CA ASN A 17 -12.75 -1.18 9.58
C ASN A 17 -12.03 -2.53 9.74
N ALA A 18 -11.84 -3.27 8.65
CA ALA A 18 -11.08 -4.50 8.70
C ALA A 18 -9.66 -4.21 9.20
N ASP A 19 -9.20 -5.03 10.15
CA ASP A 19 -7.81 -5.05 10.56
C ASP A 19 -7.11 -6.07 9.69
N LEU A 20 -6.38 -5.58 8.68
CA LEU A 20 -5.71 -6.43 7.69
C LEU A 20 -4.20 -6.44 7.92
N PRO A 21 -3.51 -7.54 7.58
CA PRO A 21 -2.06 -7.55 7.59
C PRO A 21 -1.49 -6.43 6.72
N ASP A 22 -0.40 -5.81 7.17
CA ASP A 22 0.23 -4.67 6.51
C ASP A 22 0.61 -5.00 5.06
N GLU A 23 1.03 -6.23 4.81
CA GLU A 23 1.34 -6.78 3.49
C GLU A 23 0.13 -6.70 2.53
N VAL A 24 -1.06 -7.02 3.02
CA VAL A 24 -2.31 -6.97 2.24
C VAL A 24 -2.71 -5.52 1.97
N VAL A 25 -2.57 -4.66 2.98
CA VAL A 25 -2.86 -3.22 2.86
C VAL A 25 -1.94 -2.57 1.83
N VAL A 26 -0.63 -2.75 1.97
CA VAL A 26 0.38 -2.21 1.05
C VAL A 26 0.17 -2.76 -0.36
N SER A 27 -0.07 -4.06 -0.53
CA SER A 27 -0.34 -4.65 -1.85
C SER A 27 -1.56 -4.04 -2.53
N ASN A 28 -2.67 -3.88 -1.81
CA ASN A 28 -3.90 -3.32 -2.37
C ASN A 28 -3.77 -1.83 -2.68
N VAL A 29 -3.12 -1.05 -1.82
CA VAL A 29 -2.90 0.38 -2.05
C VAL A 29 -1.93 0.58 -3.24
N LEU A 30 -0.88 -0.22 -3.37
CA LEU A 30 0.01 -0.17 -4.54
C LEU A 30 -0.70 -0.53 -5.86
N LYS A 31 -1.67 -1.47 -5.80
CA LYS A 31 -2.40 -1.93 -6.98
C LYS A 31 -3.53 -0.98 -7.38
N PHE A 32 -4.27 -0.44 -6.42
CA PHE A 32 -5.53 0.24 -6.68
C PHE A 32 -5.59 1.68 -6.15
N GLY A 33 -4.70 2.07 -5.25
CA GLY A 33 -4.72 3.39 -4.63
C GLY A 33 -4.29 4.52 -5.55
N GLU A 34 -4.71 5.73 -5.21
CA GLU A 34 -4.30 6.96 -5.85
C GLU A 34 -2.99 7.50 -5.25
N ILE A 35 -2.42 8.55 -5.86
CA ILE A 35 -1.20 9.20 -5.37
C ILE A 35 -1.34 9.61 -3.90
N LYS A 36 -2.53 10.07 -3.47
CA LYS A 36 -2.78 10.43 -2.06
C LYS A 36 -2.63 9.21 -1.14
N ASP A 37 -3.20 8.06 -1.50
CA ASP A 37 -3.07 6.83 -0.71
C ASP A 37 -1.61 6.33 -0.65
N LEU A 38 -0.85 6.51 -1.74
CA LEU A 38 0.58 6.20 -1.77
C LEU A 38 1.40 7.11 -0.84
N LEU A 39 1.07 8.40 -0.77
CA LEU A 39 1.68 9.32 0.19
C LEU A 39 1.31 8.95 1.62
N THR A 40 0.06 8.57 1.87
CA THR A 40 -0.40 8.07 3.17
C THR A 40 0.35 6.80 3.60
N LEU A 41 0.68 5.88 2.67
CA LEU A 41 1.58 4.77 2.97
C LEU A 41 2.95 5.23 3.45
N ARG A 42 3.50 6.28 2.83
CA ARG A 42 4.82 6.82 3.19
C ARG A 42 4.84 7.50 4.55
N GLU A 43 3.73 8.13 4.93
CA GLU A 43 3.55 8.76 6.25
C GLU A 43 3.40 7.71 7.36
N LEU A 44 2.71 6.60 7.06
CA LEU A 44 2.40 5.56 8.05
C LEU A 44 3.52 4.53 8.22
N TYR A 45 4.39 4.37 7.21
CA TYR A 45 5.48 3.41 7.24
C TYR A 45 6.83 4.06 6.90
N THR A 46 7.87 3.61 7.59
CA THR A 46 9.22 3.98 7.22
C THR A 46 9.62 3.37 5.87
N LYS A 47 10.58 4.00 5.20
CA LYS A 47 11.13 3.55 3.91
C LYS A 47 11.55 2.07 3.96
N GLN A 48 12.25 1.69 5.02
CA GLN A 48 12.75 0.33 5.22
C GLN A 48 11.62 -0.68 5.39
N GLN A 49 10.57 -0.35 6.15
CA GLN A 49 9.41 -1.23 6.32
C GLN A 49 8.70 -1.46 4.99
N LEU A 50 8.48 -0.41 4.19
CA LEU A 50 7.86 -0.53 2.88
C LEU A 50 8.69 -1.36 1.91
N LEU A 51 10.01 -1.18 1.87
CA LEU A 51 10.90 -1.99 1.04
C LEU A 51 10.84 -3.46 1.44
N ASN A 52 10.91 -3.77 2.73
CA ASN A 52 10.82 -5.15 3.23
C ASN A 52 9.48 -5.80 2.86
N ILE A 53 8.36 -5.07 2.97
CA ILE A 53 7.03 -5.57 2.60
C ILE A 53 6.95 -5.80 1.08
N ILE A 54 7.47 -4.86 0.29
CA ILE A 54 7.49 -4.96 -1.18
C ILE A 54 8.32 -6.15 -1.65
N GLU A 55 9.49 -6.39 -1.05
CA GLU A 55 10.34 -7.54 -1.34
C GLU A 55 9.62 -8.86 -1.05
N LYS A 56 8.91 -8.94 0.09
CA LYS A 56 8.12 -10.12 0.46
C LYS A 56 6.94 -10.39 -0.48
N LEU A 57 6.30 -9.34 -1.00
CA LEU A 57 5.10 -9.47 -1.82
C LEU A 57 5.35 -10.05 -3.22
N SER A 58 6.62 -10.22 -3.64
CA SER A 58 7.02 -10.74 -4.96
C SER A 58 6.18 -10.14 -6.10
N LEU A 59 5.87 -8.84 -5.98
CA LEU A 59 5.08 -8.15 -6.99
C LEU A 59 5.89 -8.15 -8.28
N LYS A 60 5.30 -8.66 -9.38
CA LYS A 60 5.86 -8.46 -10.71
C LYS A 60 6.19 -6.97 -10.88
N GLU A 61 7.32 -6.67 -11.50
CA GLU A 61 7.74 -5.29 -11.74
C GLU A 61 6.67 -4.56 -12.56
N ASP A 62 5.84 -3.79 -11.87
CA ASP A 62 4.81 -2.95 -12.45
C ASP A 62 5.34 -1.50 -12.50
N LYS A 63 4.92 -0.75 -13.52
CA LYS A 63 5.22 0.68 -13.67
C LYS A 63 4.84 1.45 -12.41
N ARG A 64 3.76 1.04 -11.74
CA ARG A 64 3.32 1.64 -10.46
C ARG A 64 4.30 1.37 -9.32
N LEU A 65 4.79 0.14 -9.21
CA LEU A 65 5.77 -0.22 -8.19
C LEU A 65 7.09 0.54 -8.41
N PHE A 66 7.53 0.64 -9.66
CA PHE A 66 8.71 1.43 -10.03
C PHE A 66 8.53 2.91 -9.70
N PHE A 67 7.37 3.49 -10.04
CA PHE A 67 7.04 4.86 -9.67
C PHE A 67 7.07 5.06 -8.15
N PHE A 68 6.42 4.18 -7.39
CA PHE A 68 6.42 4.26 -5.93
C PHE A 68 7.83 4.19 -5.34
N LYS A 69 8.65 3.22 -5.79
CA LYS A 69 10.05 3.07 -5.36
C LYS A 69 10.93 4.27 -5.70
N LYS A 70 10.71 4.91 -6.85
CA LYS A 70 11.61 5.95 -7.37
C LYS A 70 11.19 7.38 -7.01
N VAL A 71 9.89 7.62 -6.85
CA VAL A 71 9.32 8.97 -6.69
C VAL A 71 8.83 9.22 -5.26
N ILE A 72 8.26 8.21 -4.60
CA ILE A 72 7.62 8.37 -3.28
C ILE A 72 8.51 7.86 -2.13
N LEU A 73 9.25 6.77 -2.33
CA LEU A 73 10.11 6.16 -1.31
C LEU A 73 11.47 6.87 -1.14
#